data_AF-A0A2H0RVZ5-F1
#
_entry.id   AF-A0A2H0RVZ5-F1
#
_cell.length_a   1.000
_cell.length_b   1.000
_cell.length_c   1.000
_cell.angle_alpha   90.00
_cell.angle_beta   90.00
_cell.angle_gamma   90.00
#
_symmetry.space_group_name_H-M   'P 1'
#
loop_
_entity.id
_entity.type
_entity.pdbx_description
1 polymer ?
#
loop_
_entity_poly.entity_id
_entity_poly.type
_entity_poly.pdbx_seq_one_letter_code
_entity_poly.pdbx_strand_id
1 'polypeptide(L)'
;MPVILAATKCDNPEEIERALPQYFGLGISENVLATSAPHKVGIDDLRNAMEQALLSLHFRKEASGTPSQKPNIAIIGKPNVGKSSIVNAMMSETQRAKSPLLVSEIPGTTRDSTDTVIRYHDQEYVFMD
;
A
#
# COMPACT_ATOMS: atom_id res chain seq x y z
N MET A 1 -6.62 -3.01 -17.06
CA MET A 1 -5.55 -2.77 -16.07
C MET A 1 -4.62 -3.99 -16.11
N PRO A 2 -3.29 -3.81 -16.09
CA PRO A 2 -2.36 -4.92 -15.99
C PRO A 2 -2.56 -5.65 -14.65
N VAL A 3 -2.61 -6.97 -14.69
CA VAL A 3 -2.70 -7.84 -13.51
C VAL A 3 -1.44 -8.69 -13.47
N ILE A 4 -0.76 -8.72 -12.32
CA ILE A 4 0.42 -9.55 -12.08
C ILE A 4 0.04 -10.53 -10.97
N LEU A 5 0.21 -11.82 -11.23
CA LEU A 5 -0.08 -12.85 -10.24
C LEU A 5 1.22 -13.25 -9.54
N ALA A 6 1.42 -12.78 -8.31
CA ALA A 6 2.57 -13.16 -7.49
C ALA A 6 2.20 -14.35 -6.58
N ALA A 7 2.74 -15.53 -6.88
CA ALA A 7 2.71 -16.66 -5.96
C ALA A 7 3.75 -16.40 -4.86
N THR A 8 3.33 -16.50 -3.60
CA THR A 8 4.19 -16.19 -2.44
C THR A 8 4.60 -17.47 -1.69
N LYS A 9 5.62 -17.37 -0.83
CA LYS A 9 6.18 -18.51 -0.06
C LYS A 9 6.77 -19.60 -0.95
N CYS A 10 7.29 -19.20 -2.09
CA CYS A 10 8.00 -20.05 -3.03
C CYS A 10 9.43 -20.34 -2.51
N ASP A 11 9.51 -21.11 -1.42
CA ASP A 11 10.76 -21.31 -0.68
C ASP A 11 11.57 -22.52 -1.20
N ASN A 12 10.91 -23.47 -1.88
CA ASN A 12 11.51 -24.68 -2.44
C ASN A 12 11.42 -24.69 -3.99
N PRO A 13 12.54 -24.59 -4.72
CA PRO A 13 12.58 -24.60 -6.18
C PRO A 13 11.84 -25.76 -6.86
N GLU A 14 11.96 -26.98 -6.32
CA GLU A 14 11.32 -28.16 -6.92
C GLU A 14 9.80 -28.11 -6.81
N GLU A 15 9.26 -27.56 -5.72
CA GLU A 15 7.83 -27.38 -5.54
C GLU A 15 7.28 -26.26 -6.43
N ILE A 16 8.07 -25.21 -6.64
CA ILE A 16 7.72 -24.11 -7.55
C ILE A 16 7.54 -24.64 -8.96
N GLU A 17 8.49 -25.39 -9.50
CA GLU A 17 8.41 -25.91 -10.87
C GLU A 17 7.18 -26.78 -11.11
N ARG A 18 6.73 -27.51 -10.08
CA ARG A 18 5.51 -28.34 -10.14
C ARG A 18 4.22 -27.54 -10.01
N ALA A 19 4.22 -26.51 -9.18
CA ALA A 19 3.02 -25.74 -8.86
C ALA A 19 2.77 -24.59 -9.85
N LEU A 20 3.83 -23.94 -10.35
CA LEU A 20 3.74 -22.72 -11.16
C LEU A 20 2.86 -22.87 -12.41
N PRO A 21 2.94 -23.98 -13.19
CA PRO A 21 2.06 -24.19 -14.35
C PRO A 21 0.56 -24.15 -14.02
N GLN A 22 0.18 -24.56 -12.81
CA GLN A 22 -1.23 -24.61 -12.38
C GLN A 22 -1.83 -23.21 -12.22
N TYR A 23 -1.01 -22.22 -11.88
CA TYR A 23 -1.44 -20.83 -11.71
C TYR A 23 -1.79 -20.15 -13.04
N PHE A 24 -1.13 -20.52 -14.15
CA PHE A 24 -1.55 -20.07 -15.49
C PHE A 24 -2.95 -20.58 -15.85
N GLY A 25 -3.28 -21.80 -15.42
CA GLY A 25 -4.61 -22.40 -15.60
C GLY A 25 -5.75 -21.65 -14.91
N LEU A 26 -5.47 -20.72 -13.99
CA LEU A 26 -6.49 -19.88 -13.36
C LEU A 26 -7.05 -18.81 -14.32
N GLY A 27 -6.35 -18.50 -15.42
CA GLY A 27 -6.79 -17.47 -16.38
C GLY A 27 -6.82 -16.04 -15.82
N ILE A 28 -6.19 -15.81 -14.66
CA ILE A 28 -6.16 -14.51 -13.97
C ILE A 28 -5.13 -13.57 -14.63
N SER A 29 -3.97 -14.12 -15.01
CA SER A 29 -2.88 -13.36 -15.63
C SER A 29 -1.93 -14.30 -16.37
N GLU A 30 -1.40 -13.83 -17.50
CA GLU A 30 -0.26 -14.43 -18.22
C GLU A 30 1.09 -14.09 -17.56
N ASN A 31 1.10 -13.16 -16.59
CA ASN A 31 2.29 -12.74 -15.87
C ASN A 31 2.25 -13.32 -14.44
N VAL A 32 2.65 -14.58 -14.35
CA VAL A 32 2.73 -15.33 -13.10
C VAL A 32 4.18 -15.40 -12.63
N LEU A 33 4.44 -14.92 -11.41
CA LEU A 33 5.78 -14.85 -10.82
C LEU A 33 5.81 -15.58 -9.49
N ALA A 34 6.79 -16.46 -9.32
CA ALA A 34 7.09 -17.09 -8.03
C ALA A 34 7.94 -16.16 -7.17
N THR A 35 7.55 -15.96 -5.91
CA THR A 35 8.24 -15.03 -5.00
C THR A 35 8.42 -15.62 -3.60
N SER A 36 9.55 -15.32 -2.98
CA SER A 36 9.79 -15.57 -1.57
C SER A 36 10.50 -14.38 -0.95
N ALA A 37 9.82 -13.69 -0.03
CA ALA A 37 10.38 -12.56 0.69
C ALA A 37 11.52 -12.97 1.64
N PRO A 38 11.40 -14.02 2.47
CA PRO A 38 12.48 -14.46 3.36
C PRO A 38 13.75 -14.85 2.60
N HIS A 39 13.60 -15.47 1.42
CA HIS A 39 14.71 -15.97 0.62
C HIS A 39 15.11 -15.05 -0.54
N LYS A 40 14.47 -13.88 -0.68
CA LYS A 40 14.68 -12.91 -1.77
C LYS A 40 14.55 -13.50 -3.17
N VAL A 41 13.68 -14.49 -3.35
CA VAL A 41 13.42 -15.13 -4.65
C VAL A 41 12.36 -14.33 -5.41
N GLY A 42 12.59 -14.07 -6.70
CA GLY A 42 11.62 -13.44 -7.61
C GLY A 42 11.23 -11.99 -7.28
N ILE A 43 11.90 -11.37 -6.30
CA ILE A 43 11.58 -10.00 -5.86
C ILE A 43 11.96 -8.98 -6.93
N ASP A 44 13.12 -9.14 -7.57
CA ASP A 44 13.54 -8.25 -8.66
C ASP A 44 12.67 -8.43 -9.90
N ASP A 45 12.26 -9.67 -10.20
CA ASP A 45 11.35 -9.95 -11.32
C ASP A 45 9.98 -9.29 -11.09
N LEU A 46 9.44 -9.41 -9.87
CA LEU A 46 8.21 -8.72 -9.47
C LEU A 46 8.36 -7.21 -9.59
N ARG A 47 9.46 -6.64 -9.08
CA ARG A 47 9.74 -5.20 -9.17
C ARG A 47 9.78 -4.73 -10.62
N ASN A 48 10.47 -5.46 -11.49
CA ASN A 48 10.58 -5.14 -12.91
C ASN A 48 9.22 -5.24 -13.60
N ALA A 49 8.44 -6.28 -13.32
CA ALA A 49 7.09 -6.45 -13.88
C ALA A 49 6.15 -5.29 -13.46
N MET A 50 6.22 -4.86 -12.19
CA MET A 50 5.48 -3.70 -11.70
C MET A 50 5.92 -2.41 -12.40
N GLU A 51 7.23 -2.20 -12.55
CA GLU A 51 7.77 -1.02 -13.23
C GLU A 51 7.28 -0.95 -14.68
N GLN A 52 7.35 -2.06 -15.43
CA GLN A 52 6.83 -2.12 -16.81
C GLN A 52 5.32 -1.89 -16.87
N ALA A 53 4.56 -2.47 -15.95
CA ALA A 53 3.12 -2.26 -15.86
C ALA A 53 2.78 -0.78 -15.61
N LEU A 54 3.48 -0.11 -14.69
CA LEU A 54 3.29 1.31 -14.40
C LEU A 54 3.67 2.18 -15.60
N LEU A 55 4.78 1.90 -16.27
CA LEU A 55 5.20 2.61 -17.48
C LEU A 55 4.18 2.45 -18.61
N SER A 56 3.61 1.26 -18.79
CA SER A 56 2.56 1.01 -19.81
C SER A 56 1.27 1.80 -19.54
N LEU A 57 1.00 2.11 -18.28
CA LEU A 57 -0.10 2.95 -17.85
C LEU A 57 0.23 4.45 -17.87
N HIS A 58 1.39 4.82 -18.42
CA HIS A 58 1.88 6.20 -18.50
C HIS A 58 2.15 6.86 -17.13
N PHE A 59 2.31 6.08 -16.07
CA PHE A 59 2.85 6.61 -14.82
C PHE A 59 4.29 7.05 -15.06
N ARG A 60 4.61 8.26 -14.61
CA ARG A 60 5.98 8.77 -14.62
C ARG A 60 6.53 8.66 -13.22
N LYS A 61 7.82 8.31 -13.12
CA LYS A 61 8.55 8.49 -11.88
C LYS A 61 8.59 9.99 -11.61
N GLU A 62 7.85 10.44 -10.62
CA GLU A 62 8.01 11.80 -10.12
C GLU A 62 9.47 11.96 -9.71
N ALA A 63 10.13 13.02 -10.18
CA ALA A 63 11.39 13.42 -9.58
C ALA A 63 11.10 13.55 -8.10
N SER A 64 11.93 12.94 -7.25
CA SER A 64 11.83 13.08 -5.80
C SER A 64 11.92 14.56 -5.48
N GLY A 65 10.78 15.24 -5.45
CA GLY A 65 10.67 16.59 -4.93
C GLY A 65 11.21 16.55 -3.52
N THR A 66 11.79 17.66 -3.08
CA THR A 66 12.10 17.89 -1.67
C THR A 66 10.95 17.29 -0.84
N PRO A 67 11.22 16.35 0.09
CA PRO A 67 10.15 15.73 0.86
C PRO A 67 9.31 16.88 1.39
N SER A 68 8.03 16.90 1.01
CA SER A 68 7.09 17.87 1.54
C SER A 68 7.25 17.78 3.05
N GLN A 69 7.78 18.81 3.70
CA GLN A 69 7.92 18.86 5.15
C GLN A 69 6.50 19.05 5.73
N LYS A 70 5.65 18.05 5.55
CA LYS A 70 4.34 17.99 6.17
C LYS A 70 4.61 17.89 7.67
N PRO A 71 4.10 18.80 8.49
CA PRO A 71 4.27 18.70 9.92
C PRO A 71 3.60 17.42 10.44
N ASN A 72 4.33 16.65 11.22
CA ASN A 72 3.82 15.48 11.91
C ASN A 72 3.17 15.92 13.22
N ILE A 73 1.96 15.46 13.49
CA ILE A 73 1.16 15.80 14.68
C ILE A 73 0.79 14.49 15.39
N ALA A 74 1.17 14.33 16.65
CA ALA A 74 0.71 13.23 17.48
C ALA A 74 -0.40 13.71 18.44
N ILE A 75 -1.48 12.94 18.58
CA ILE A 75 -2.52 13.18 19.60
C ILE A 75 -2.40 12.13 20.69
N ILE A 76 -1.91 12.54 21.85
CA ILE A 76 -1.70 11.63 22.99
C ILE A 76 -2.82 11.82 24.01
N GLY A 77 -3.37 10.71 24.50
CA GLY A 77 -4.42 10.72 25.51
C GLY A 77 -4.83 9.32 25.95
N LYS A 78 -5.57 9.22 27.05
CA LYS A 78 -6.04 7.95 27.60
C LYS A 78 -6.82 7.13 26.54
N PRO A 79 -6.91 5.80 26.69
CA PRO A 79 -7.78 4.98 25.84
C PRO A 79 -9.22 5.53 25.84
N ASN A 80 -9.89 5.48 24.68
CA ASN A 80 -11.30 5.84 24.50
C ASN A 80 -11.71 7.31 24.78
N VAL A 81 -10.77 8.24 24.88
CA VAL A 81 -11.09 9.68 25.07
C VAL A 81 -11.53 10.42 23.79
N GLY A 82 -11.79 9.69 22.70
CA GLY A 82 -12.26 10.29 21.44
C GLY A 82 -11.17 10.95 20.58
N LYS A 83 -9.91 10.54 20.72
CA LYS A 83 -8.78 11.06 19.90
C LYS A 83 -9.08 10.99 18.40
N SER A 84 -9.50 9.81 17.92
CA SER A 84 -9.87 9.59 16.52
C SER A 84 -11.08 10.43 16.09
N SER A 85 -12.02 10.70 16.99
CA SER A 85 -13.17 11.58 16.72
C SER A 85 -12.72 13.03 16.49
N ILE A 86 -11.70 13.50 17.22
CA ILE A 86 -11.12 14.84 17.04
C ILE A 86 -10.42 14.94 15.68
N VAL A 87 -9.62 13.94 15.30
CA VAL A 87 -8.95 13.89 13.99
C VAL A 87 -9.99 13.95 12.86
N ASN A 88 -11.07 13.16 12.97
CA ASN A 88 -12.16 13.15 11.99
C ASN A 88 -12.94 14.47 11.93
N ALA A 89 -13.07 15.17 13.06
CA ALA A 89 -13.72 16.48 13.11
C ALA A 89 -12.89 17.55 12.38
N MET A 90 -11.57 17.45 12.41
CA MET A 90 -10.63 18.37 11.74
C MET A 90 -10.59 18.19 10.20
N MET A 91 -11.09 17.08 9.68
CA MET A 91 -11.23 16.87 8.23
C MET A 91 -12.36 17.72 7.66
N SER A 92 -12.10 18.44 6.56
CA SER A 92 -13.16 19.16 5.83
C SER A 92 -14.22 18.18 5.27
N GLU A 93 -15.43 18.65 5.00
CA GLU A 93 -16.51 17.80 4.47
C GLU A 93 -16.15 17.16 3.11
N THR A 94 -15.41 17.89 2.27
CA THR A 94 -14.83 17.38 1.02
C THR A 94 -13.71 16.35 1.25
N GLN A 95 -12.94 16.47 2.34
CA GLN A 95 -11.94 15.48 2.73
C GLN A 95 -12.56 14.26 3.40
N ARG A 96 -13.63 14.40 4.19
CA ARG A 96 -14.43 13.27 4.69
C ARG A 96 -14.99 12.44 3.54
N ALA A 97 -15.39 13.07 2.44
CA ALA A 97 -15.88 12.40 1.25
C ALA A 97 -14.78 11.74 0.39
N LYS A 98 -13.55 12.27 0.39
CA LYS A 98 -12.41 11.75 -0.39
C LYS A 98 -11.48 10.80 0.39
N SER A 99 -11.44 10.95 1.71
CA SER A 99 -10.75 10.09 2.67
C SER A 99 -11.77 9.53 3.67
N PRO A 100 -12.60 8.55 3.28
CA PRO A 100 -13.52 7.82 4.16
C PRO A 100 -12.80 6.90 5.18
N LEU A 101 -11.53 7.16 5.47
CA LEU A 101 -10.64 6.37 6.32
C LEU A 101 -10.96 6.56 7.82
N LEU A 102 -12.21 6.30 8.19
CA LEU A 102 -12.50 5.61 9.44
C LEU A 102 -13.40 4.38 9.26
N VAL A 103 -13.58 3.87 8.04
CA VAL A 103 -14.12 2.51 7.83
C VAL A 103 -13.44 1.86 6.62
N SER A 104 -12.20 1.42 6.80
CA SER A 104 -11.63 0.37 5.95
C SER A 104 -11.50 -0.89 6.79
N GLU A 105 -12.51 -1.76 6.73
CA GLU A 105 -12.43 -3.16 7.18
C GLU A 105 -11.53 -3.96 6.23
N ILE A 106 -10.25 -3.63 6.14
CA ILE A 106 -9.25 -4.50 5.51
C ILE A 106 -8.37 -5.02 6.66
N PRO A 107 -8.64 -6.23 7.17
CA PRO A 107 -7.81 -6.82 8.22
C PRO A 107 -6.47 -7.23 7.61
N GLY A 108 -5.36 -6.67 8.11
CA GLY A 108 -4.04 -7.13 7.68
C GLY A 108 -2.84 -6.21 7.91
N THR A 109 -3.01 -4.98 8.40
CA THR A 109 -1.89 -4.02 8.51
C THR A 109 -1.51 -3.66 9.94
N THR A 110 -1.58 -4.60 10.89
CA THR A 110 -1.05 -4.37 12.24
C THR A 110 0.47 -4.51 12.26
N ARG A 111 1.16 -3.43 11.87
CA ARG A 111 2.49 -3.06 12.41
C ARG A 111 2.91 -1.60 12.17
N ASP A 112 2.28 -0.91 11.22
CA ASP A 112 2.68 0.45 10.83
C ASP A 112 1.64 1.48 11.26
N SER A 113 2.12 2.63 11.73
CA SER A 113 1.34 3.75 12.25
C SER A 113 0.22 4.15 11.28
N THR A 114 -0.98 4.38 11.81
CA THR A 114 -2.12 4.90 11.04
C THR A 114 -1.94 6.40 10.78
N ASP A 115 -0.93 6.73 9.97
CA ASP A 115 -0.62 8.08 9.55
C ASP A 115 -1.78 8.64 8.71
N THR A 116 -2.44 9.67 9.23
CA THR A 116 -3.61 10.29 8.61
C THR A 116 -3.24 11.65 8.03
N VAL A 117 -3.28 11.80 6.71
CA VAL A 117 -2.99 13.09 6.05
C VAL A 117 -4.24 13.98 6.04
N ILE A 118 -4.16 15.17 6.65
CA ILE A 118 -5.21 16.20 6.66
C ILE A 118 -4.70 17.44 5.95
N ARG A 119 -5.54 18.11 5.15
CA ARG A 119 -5.20 19.40 4.52
C ARG A 119 -6.00 20.53 5.16
N TYR A 120 -5.30 21.49 5.78
CA TYR A 120 -5.89 22.65 6.46
C TYR A 120 -5.20 23.93 5.98
N HIS A 121 -5.98 24.93 5.53
CA HIS A 121 -5.47 26.16 4.88
C HIS A 121 -4.40 25.91 3.79
N ASP A 122 -4.66 24.92 2.92
CA ASP A 122 -3.77 24.53 1.82
C ASP A 122 -2.40 23.93 2.25
N GLN A 123 -2.21 23.70 3.55
CA GLN A 123 -1.08 22.98 4.11
C GLN A 123 -1.49 21.56 4.49
N GLU A 124 -0.64 20.57 4.20
CA GLU A 124 -0.86 19.18 4.60
C GLU A 124 -0.14 18.85 5.92
N TYR A 125 -0.84 18.11 6.77
CA TYR A 125 -0.41 17.65 8.09
C TYR A 125 -0.54 16.14 8.15
N VAL A 126 0.38 15.46 8.83
CA VAL A 126 0.33 14.02 9.06
C VAL A 126 0.01 13.76 10.52
N PHE A 127 -1.15 13.20 10.82
CA PHE A 127 -1.53 12.79 12.16
C PHE A 127 -1.07 11.36 12.43
N MET A 128 -0.25 11.18 13.46
CA MET A 128 0.25 9.89 13.91
C MET A 128 -0.49 9.51 15.21
N ASP A 129 -0.92 8.26 15.31
CA ASP A 129 -1.44 7.66 16.56
C ASP A 129 -0.33 6.84 17.24
#